data_AF-A0A8J6IC13-F1
#
_entry.id   AF-A0A8J6IC13-F1
#
_cell.length_a   1.000
_cell.length_b   1.000
_cell.length_c   1.000
_cell.angle_alpha   90.00
_cell.angle_beta   90.00
_cell.angle_gamma   90.00
#
_symmetry.space_group_name_H-M   'P 1'
#
loop_
_entity.id
_entity.type
_entity.pdbx_description
1 polymer ?
#
loop_
_entity_poly.entity_id
_entity_poly.type
_entity_poly.pdbx_seq_one_letter_code
_entity_poly.pdbx_strand_id
1 'polypeptide(L)' 'MDDLKLALALNAVAPTIGGVLVRGEKGTAKSTVVRALAALLPEQAALDACRFGCDPLGPDPE' A
#
# COMPACT_ATOMS: atom_id res chain seq x y z
N MET A 1 -16.00 -3.40 8.44
CA MET A 1 -14.91 -4.06 7.66
C MET A 1 -14.88 -3.54 6.23
N ASP A 2 -16.03 -3.19 5.67
CA ASP A 2 -16.14 -2.66 4.31
C ASP A 2 -15.42 -1.32 4.15
N ASP A 3 -15.48 -0.43 5.16
CA ASP A 3 -14.72 0.82 5.15
C ASP A 3 -13.20 0.61 5.05
N LEU A 4 -12.66 -0.41 5.74
CA LEU A 4 -11.24 -0.74 5.66
C LEU A 4 -10.87 -1.23 4.25
N LYS A 5 -11.69 -2.12 3.67
CA LYS A 5 -11.47 -2.63 2.31
C LYS A 5 -11.57 -1.49 1.29
N LEU A 6 -12.57 -0.63 1.42
CA LEU A 6 -12.78 0.53 0.55
C LEU A 6 -11.62 1.51 0.66
N ALA A 7 -11.20 1.88 1.88
CA ALA A 7 -10.08 2.79 2.07
C ALA A 7 -8.78 2.24 1.46
N LEU A 8 -8.53 0.94 1.62
CA LEU A 8 -7.39 0.28 1.01
C LEU A 8 -7.45 0.23 -0.53
N ALA A 9 -8.63 -0.06 -1.09
CA ALA A 9 -8.83 -0.04 -2.54
C ALA A 9 -8.63 1.37 -3.12
N LEU A 10 -9.16 2.39 -2.45
CA LEU A 10 -8.98 3.78 -2.86
C LEU A 10 -7.51 4.20 -2.81
N ASN A 11 -6.78 3.80 -1.77
CA ASN A 11 -5.34 4.09 -1.66
C ASN A 11 -4.53 3.40 -2.77
N ALA A 12 -4.88 2.17 -3.15
CA ALA A 12 -4.24 1.46 -4.26
C ALA A 12 -4.51 2.10 -5.63
N VAL A 13 -5.70 2.69 -5.83
CA VAL A 13 -6.08 3.36 -7.09
C VAL A 13 -5.55 4.79 -7.17
N ALA A 14 -5.60 5.53 -6.07
CA ALA A 14 -5.22 6.93 -5.98
C ALA A 14 -4.34 7.19 -4.74
N PRO A 15 -3.02 6.93 -4.81
CA PRO A 15 -2.11 7.09 -3.69
C PRO A 15 -2.04 8.53 -3.13
N THR A 16 -2.40 9.53 -3.94
CA THR A 16 -2.45 10.95 -3.55
C THR A 16 -3.46 11.27 -2.46
N ILE A 17 -4.38 10.35 -2.16
CA ILE A 17 -5.30 10.44 -1.00
C ILE A 17 -4.52 10.47 0.32
N GLY A 18 -3.31 9.90 0.35
CA GLY A 18 -2.48 9.79 1.55
C GLY A 18 -2.81 8.57 2.40
N GLY A 19 -2.21 8.50 3.59
CA GLY A 19 -2.26 7.30 4.45
C GLY A 19 -3.62 7.04 5.10
N VAL A 20 -3.93 5.77 5.36
CA VAL A 20 -5.16 5.33 6.05
C VAL A 20 -4.85 4.99 7.51
N LEU A 21 -5.53 5.66 8.46
CA LEU A 21 -5.43 5.35 9.89
C LEU A 21 -6.49 4.33 10.32
N VAL A 22 -6.07 3.12 10.66
CA VAL A 22 -6.97 2.04 11.09
C VAL A 22 -6.90 1.85 12.61
N ARG A 23 -8.00 2.11 13.32
CA ARG A 23 -8.12 1.89 14.77
C ARG A 23 -9.00 0.67 15.11
N GLY A 24 -8.76 0.06 16.26
CA GLY A 24 -9.59 -0.99 16.83
C GLY A 24 -8.83 -1.83 17.86
N GLU A 25 -9.49 -2.81 18.45
CA GLU A 25 -8.90 -3.70 19.47
C GLU A 25 -7.81 -4.63 18.91
N LYS A 26 -6.99 -5.22 19.79
CA LYS A 26 -6.04 -6.28 19.42
C LYS A 26 -6.82 -7.50 18.91
N GLY A 27 -6.31 -8.19 17.90
CA GLY A 27 -6.97 -9.39 17.34
C GLY A 27 -7.99 -9.14 16.23
N THR A 28 -8.18 -7.89 15.79
CA THR A 28 -9.11 -7.52 14.70
C THR A 28 -8.53 -7.67 13.29
N ALA A 29 -7.45 -8.44 13.12
CA ALA A 29 -6.81 -8.74 11.83
C ALA A 29 -6.40 -7.51 10.97
N LYS A 30 -6.28 -6.30 11.54
CA LYS A 30 -5.93 -5.06 10.82
C LYS A 30 -4.69 -5.22 9.93
N SER A 31 -3.58 -5.71 10.49
CA SER A 31 -2.34 -5.91 9.74
C SER A 31 -2.40 -7.11 8.79
N THR A 32 -3.26 -8.08 9.07
CA THR A 32 -3.51 -9.22 8.17
C THR A 32 -4.16 -8.76 6.87
N VAL A 33 -5.19 -7.90 6.96
CA VAL A 33 -5.89 -7.38 5.76
C VAL A 33 -4.95 -6.53 4.90
N VAL A 34 -4.13 -5.67 5.50
CA VAL A 34 -3.15 -4.85 4.76
C VAL A 34 -2.14 -5.71 4.01
N ARG A 35 -1.58 -6.75 4.66
CA ARG A 35 -0.65 -7.68 3.99
C ARG A 35 -1.32 -8.52 2.91
N ALA A 36 -2.56 -8.94 3.14
CA ALA A 36 -3.34 -9.66 2.15
C ALA A 36 -3.58 -8.81 0.88
N LEU A 37 -3.86 -7.52 1.03
CA LEU A 37 -3.97 -6.61 -0.12
C LEU A 37 -2.65 -6.54 -0.91
N ALA A 38 -1.51 -6.36 -0.23
CA ALA A 38 -0.21 -6.28 -0.89
C ALA A 38 0.11 -7.54 -1.72
N ALA A 39 -0.32 -8.72 -1.25
CA ALA A 39 -0.16 -9.97 -2.00
C ALA A 39 -1.11 -10.12 -3.19
N LEU A 40 -2.17 -9.31 -3.28
CA LEU A 40 -3.13 -9.32 -4.39
C LEU A 40 -2.81 -8.31 -5.49
N LEU A 41 -1.98 -7.31 -5.19
CA LEU A 41 -1.58 -6.30 -6.16
C LEU A 41 -0.49 -6.85 -7.09
N PRO A 42 -0.36 -6.30 -8.32
CA PRO A 42 0.77 -6.61 -9.19
C PRO A 42 2.10 -6.28 -8.51
N GLU A 43 3.16 -6.96 -8.93
CA GLU A 43 4.51 -6.60 -8.51
C GLU A 43 4.84 -5.16 -8.93
N GLN A 44 5.43 -4.40 -8.01
CA GLN A 44 5.86 -3.04 -8.27
C GLN A 44 7.16 -3.07 -9.07
N ALA A 45 7.19 -2.39 -10.21
CA ALA A 45 8.43 -2.18 -10.95
C ALA A 45 9.35 -1.24 -10.16
N ALA A 46 10.55 -1.71 -9.82
CA ALA A 46 11.56 -0.96 -9.09
C ALA A 46 12.96 -1.32 -9.61
N LEU A 47 13.92 -0.40 -9.47
CA LEU A 47 15.33 -0.70 -9.74
C LEU A 47 15.87 -1.76 -8.76
N ASP A 48 16.61 -2.72 -9.29
CA ASP A 48 17.26 -3.76 -8.50
C ASP A 48 18.15 -3.16 -7.41
N ALA A 49 18.06 -3.73 -6.21
CA ALA A 49 18.80 -3.29 -5.02
C ALA A 49 18.54 -1.85 -4.53
N CYS A 50 17.59 -1.09 -5.12
CA CYS A 50 17.18 0.20 -4.54
C CYS A 50 16.32 -0.04 -3.30
N ARG A 51 16.86 0.28 -2.12
CA ARG A 51 16.17 0.19 -0.82
C ARG A 51 14.83 0.94 -0.77
N PHE A 52 14.68 1.98 -1.57
CA PHE A 52 13.52 2.86 -1.59
C PHE A 52 12.47 2.48 -2.65
N GLY A 53 12.73 1.46 -3.49
CA GLY A 53 11.82 1.09 -4.57
C GLY A 53 11.77 2.12 -5.69
N CYS A 54 12.92 2.67 -6.07
CA CYS A 54 13.10 3.70 -7.09
C CYS A 54 12.39 3.33 -8.41
N ASP A 55 11.68 4.28 -9.02
CA ASP A 55 11.01 4.08 -10.31
C ASP A 55 12.06 3.83 -11.43
N PRO A 56 11.96 2.71 -12.18
CA PRO A 56 12.88 2.43 -13.28
C PRO A 56 12.69 3.34 -14.51
N LEU A 57 11.55 4.03 -14.63
CA LEU A 57 11.22 4.91 -15.76
C LEU A 57 11.50 6.39 -15.48
N GLY A 58 11.86 6.76 -14.25
CA GLY A 58 12.24 8.11 -13.89
C GLY A 58 12.97 8.15 -12.55
N PRO A 59 14.20 8.68 -12.47
CA PRO A 59 14.83 8.93 -11.18
C PRO A 59 14.02 10.00 -10.43
N ASP A 60 13.86 9.83 -9.12
CA ASP A 60 13.20 10.82 -8.25
C ASP A 60 13.77 12.22 -8.53
N PRO A 61 12.93 13.25 -8.73
CA PRO A 61 13.41 14.63 -8.71
C PRO A 61 13.99 14.93 -7.32
N GLU A 62 15.19 15.52 -7.29
CA GLU A 62 15.87 15.96 -6.06
C GLU A 62 14.98 16.83 -5.16
#